data_AF-A0A7W1V866-F1
#
_entry.id   AF-A0A7W1V866-F1
#
_cell.length_a   1.000
_cell.length_b   1.000
_cell.length_c   1.000
_cell.angle_alpha   90.00
_cell.angle_beta   90.00
_cell.angle_gamma   90.00
#
_symmetry.space_group_name_H-M   'P 1'
#
loop_
_entity.id
_entity.type
_entity.pdbx_description
1 polymer ?
#
loop_
_entity_poly.entity_id
_entity_poly.type
_entity_poly.pdbx_seq_one_letter_code
_entity_poly.pdbx_strand_id
1 'polypeptide(L)'
;MAKENNTQKNQQQERIERGYKIRQVTQVQPSWKEGGRGADGEFFIQLVLDNGVDEYIIQPSSSDVDVILEMFEKSKYTVWDDERQILIFENISTK
;
A
#
# COMPACT_ATOMS: atom_id res chain seq x y z
N MET A 1 -39.02 13.63 1.80
CA MET A 1 -39.02 12.33 2.49
C MET A 1 -38.58 11.15 1.61
N ALA A 2 -39.32 10.69 0.58
CA ALA A 2 -38.87 9.53 -0.23
C ALA A 2 -37.72 9.82 -1.21
N LYS A 3 -37.59 11.07 -1.69
CA LYS A 3 -36.53 11.46 -2.65
C LYS A 3 -35.16 11.62 -1.98
N GLU A 4 -35.09 12.11 -0.75
CA GLU A 4 -33.83 12.30 0.00
C GLU A 4 -33.15 10.97 0.37
N ASN A 5 -33.94 9.93 0.69
CA ASN A 5 -33.42 8.60 1.01
C ASN A 5 -32.74 7.91 -0.19
N ASN A 6 -33.20 8.18 -1.41
CA ASN A 6 -32.58 7.63 -2.62
C ASN A 6 -31.29 8.37 -2.98
N THR A 7 -31.21 9.68 -2.75
CA THR A 7 -30.00 10.46 -2.98
C THR A 7 -28.87 10.05 -2.04
N GLN A 8 -29.17 9.80 -0.76
CA GLN A 8 -28.17 9.35 0.21
C GLN A 8 -27.68 7.91 -0.08
N LYS A 9 -28.58 7.00 -0.48
CA LYS A 9 -28.20 5.65 -0.92
C LYS A 9 -27.34 5.66 -2.17
N ASN A 10 -27.65 6.48 -3.18
CA ASN A 10 -26.82 6.61 -4.38
C ASN A 10 -25.45 7.19 -4.06
N GLN A 11 -25.35 8.20 -3.20
CA GLN A 11 -24.04 8.76 -2.81
C GLN A 11 -23.19 7.77 -2.01
N GLN A 12 -23.81 6.94 -1.17
CA GLN A 12 -23.11 5.89 -0.43
C GLN A 12 -22.68 4.75 -1.34
N GLN A 13 -23.54 4.35 -2.29
CA GLN A 13 -23.24 3.37 -3.34
C GLN A 13 -22.12 3.88 -4.25
N GLU A 14 -22.14 5.13 -4.71
CA GLU A 14 -21.07 5.77 -5.48
C GLU A 14 -19.77 5.96 -4.68
N ARG A 15 -19.80 6.01 -3.34
CA ARG A 15 -18.58 6.03 -2.49
C ARG A 15 -18.01 4.62 -2.27
N ILE A 16 -18.84 3.58 -2.38
CA ILE A 16 -18.44 2.18 -2.36
C ILE A 16 -17.97 1.74 -3.78
N GLU A 17 -18.58 2.30 -4.83
CA GLU A 17 -18.28 2.04 -6.26
C GLU A 17 -17.17 2.92 -6.83
N ARG A 18 -16.93 4.13 -6.29
CA ARG A 18 -15.60 4.77 -6.28
C ARG A 18 -14.69 4.02 -5.30
N GLY A 19 -14.75 2.70 -5.40
CA GLY A 19 -14.05 1.75 -4.56
C GLY A 19 -12.63 2.21 -4.50
N TYR A 20 -12.20 2.55 -3.28
CA TYR A 20 -10.80 2.62 -2.94
C TYR A 20 -10.12 1.48 -3.69
N LYS A 21 -9.19 1.79 -4.61
CA LYS A 21 -8.38 0.79 -5.29
C LYS A 21 -7.40 0.21 -4.26
N ILE A 22 -7.97 -0.51 -3.30
CA ILE A 22 -7.25 -1.24 -2.27
C ILE A 22 -6.90 -2.57 -2.90
N ARG A 23 -5.60 -2.82 -3.01
CA ARG A 23 -5.08 -4.06 -3.55
C ARG A 23 -4.33 -4.79 -2.46
N GLN A 24 -4.47 -6.10 -2.41
CA GLN A 24 -3.73 -6.92 -1.46
C GLN A 24 -2.25 -6.97 -1.88
N VAL A 25 -1.34 -6.67 -0.96
CA VAL A 25 0.08 -6.95 -1.17
C VAL A 25 0.31 -8.44 -0.92
N THR A 26 0.68 -9.16 -1.98
CA THR A 26 0.85 -10.62 -1.94
C THR A 26 2.31 -11.03 -1.90
N GLN A 27 3.21 -10.21 -2.44
CA GLN A 27 4.64 -10.38 -2.33
C GLN A 27 5.34 -9.02 -2.25
N VAL A 28 6.45 -8.97 -1.52
CA VAL A 28 7.30 -7.79 -1.35
C VAL A 28 8.70 -8.14 -1.83
N GLN A 29 9.27 -7.30 -2.69
CA GLN A 29 10.59 -7.51 -3.28
C GLN A 29 11.45 -6.25 -3.10
N PRO A 30 12.25 -6.18 -2.02
CA PRO A 30 13.19 -5.10 -1.81
C PRO A 30 14.37 -5.22 -2.77
N SER A 31 14.85 -4.10 -3.28
CA SER A 31 16.05 -3.99 -4.10
C SER A 31 16.80 -2.70 -3.79
N TRP A 32 18.07 -2.66 -4.17
CA TRP A 32 18.95 -1.53 -3.93
C TRP A 32 19.78 -1.25 -5.18
N LYS A 33 19.95 0.03 -5.48
CA LYS A 33 20.73 0.52 -6.61
C LYS A 33 21.86 1.41 -6.12
N GLU A 34 23.07 1.14 -6.59
CA GLU A 34 24.24 1.96 -6.28
C GLU A 34 24.10 3.37 -6.88
N GLY A 35 24.31 4.41 -6.07
CA GLY A 35 24.31 5.81 -6.51
C GLY A 35 25.66 6.30 -7.08
N GLY A 36 26.68 5.46 -7.00
CA GLY A 36 28.07 5.76 -7.35
C GLY A 36 29.01 5.37 -6.22
N ARG A 37 30.30 5.23 -6.54
CA ARG A 37 31.29 4.76 -5.57
C ARG A 37 31.39 5.71 -4.36
N GLY A 38 30.98 5.23 -3.19
CA GLY A 38 31.01 5.99 -1.94
C GLY A 38 29.87 6.99 -1.75
N ALA A 39 28.90 7.03 -2.67
CA ALA A 39 27.65 7.77 -2.51
C ALA A 39 26.56 6.85 -1.92
N ASP A 40 25.53 7.47 -1.36
CA ASP A 40 24.35 6.74 -0.93
C ASP A 40 23.65 6.11 -2.14
N GLY A 41 23.16 4.88 -1.96
CA GLY A 41 22.32 4.22 -2.94
C GLY A 41 20.83 4.46 -2.69
N GLU A 42 20.03 3.98 -3.63
CA GLU A 42 18.57 4.11 -3.61
C GLU A 42 17.93 2.75 -3.32
N PHE A 43 17.01 2.70 -2.36
CA PHE A 43 16.19 1.52 -2.12
C PHE A 43 14.89 1.60 -2.89
N PHE A 44 14.45 0.46 -3.40
CA PHE A 44 13.16 0.28 -4.03
C PHE A 44 12.49 -0.92 -3.38
N ILE A 45 11.19 -0.84 -3.13
CA ILE A 45 10.40 -1.99 -2.70
C ILE A 45 9.28 -2.17 -3.71
N GLN A 46 9.33 -3.26 -4.46
CA GLN A 46 8.27 -3.66 -5.37
C GLN A 46 7.20 -4.44 -4.59
N LEU A 47 5.97 -3.99 -4.74
CA LEU A 47 4.76 -4.59 -4.20
C LEU A 47 4.09 -5.36 -5.33
N VAL A 48 3.95 -6.68 -5.17
CA VAL A 48 3.17 -7.50 -6.09
C VAL A 48 1.73 -7.55 -5.57
N LEU A 49 0.80 -7.05 -6.36
CA LEU A 49 -0.58 -6.79 -5.96
C LEU A 49 -1.51 -7.87 -6.50
N ASP A 50 -2.44 -8.33 -5.66
CA ASP A 50 -3.50 -9.28 -5.99
C ASP A 50 -2.98 -10.55 -6.71
N ASN A 51 -1.86 -11.12 -6.27
CA ASN A 51 -1.16 -12.27 -6.86
C ASN A 51 -0.61 -12.02 -8.28
N GLY A 52 -0.12 -10.81 -8.54
CA GLY A 52 0.53 -10.44 -9.80
C GLY A 52 -0.41 -9.88 -10.86
N VAL A 53 -1.60 -9.44 -10.48
CA VAL A 53 -2.52 -8.70 -11.36
C VAL A 53 -1.97 -7.31 -11.64
N ASP A 54 -1.28 -6.72 -10.66
CA ASP A 54 -0.67 -5.40 -10.77
C ASP A 54 0.58 -5.32 -9.89
N GLU A 55 1.38 -4.27 -10.10
CA GLU A 55 2.61 -4.04 -9.34
C GLU A 55 2.81 -2.55 -9.06
N TYR A 56 3.42 -2.23 -7.92
CA TYR A 56 3.77 -0.87 -7.58
C TYR A 56 5.17 -0.81 -6.96
N ILE A 57 5.96 0.21 -7.27
CA ILE A 57 7.29 0.42 -6.67
C ILE A 57 7.25 1.64 -5.76
N ILE A 58 7.47 1.42 -4.46
CA ILE A 58 7.78 2.52 -3.54
C ILE A 58 9.29 2.73 -3.47
N GLN A 59 9.69 3.99 -3.29
CA GLN A 59 11.09 4.38 -3.12
C GLN A 59 11.26 5.03 -1.74
N PRO A 60 11.35 4.22 -0.67
CA PRO A 60 11.53 4.75 0.69
C PRO A 60 12.92 5.37 0.87
N SER A 61 13.04 6.23 1.88
CA SER A 61 14.35 6.68 2.35
C SER A 61 15.09 5.50 3.01
N SER A 62 16.43 5.57 3.10
CA SER A 62 17.23 4.54 3.76
C SER A 62 16.82 4.29 5.22
N SER A 63 16.38 5.32 5.93
CA SER A 63 15.89 5.20 7.31
C SER A 63 14.53 4.52 7.43
N ASP A 64 13.69 4.58 6.38
CA ASP A 64 12.35 4.02 6.42
C ASP A 64 12.32 2.55 5.99
N VAL A 65 13.28 2.10 5.19
CA VAL A 65 13.31 0.73 4.63
C VAL A 65 13.19 -0.33 5.72
N ASP A 66 14.05 -0.28 6.74
CA ASP A 66 14.08 -1.30 7.79
C ASP A 66 12.74 -1.34 8.55
N VAL A 67 12.17 -0.17 8.85
CA VAL A 67 10.87 -0.05 9.54
C VAL A 67 9.75 -0.65 8.68
N ILE A 68 9.73 -0.35 7.38
CA ILE A 68 8.71 -0.87 6.46
C ILE A 68 8.82 -2.39 6.35
N LEU A 69 10.03 -2.94 6.20
CA LEU A 69 10.24 -4.38 6.12
C LEU A 69 9.85 -5.09 7.41
N GLU A 70 10.18 -4.51 8.57
CA GLU A 70 9.74 -5.03 9.87
C GLU A 70 8.21 -5.03 10.00
N MET A 71 7.53 -3.99 9.49
CA MET A 71 6.06 -3.96 9.45
C MET A 71 5.48 -5.05 8.55
N PHE A 72 6.10 -5.35 7.42
CA PHE A 72 5.69 -6.48 6.57
C PHE A 72 5.86 -7.83 7.27
N GLU A 73 6.96 -8.05 7.99
CA GLU A 73 7.20 -9.29 8.74
C GLU A 73 6.17 -9.50 9.87
N LYS A 74 5.76 -8.42 10.53
CA LYS A 74 4.81 -8.47 11.65
C LYS A 74 3.35 -8.54 11.21
N SER A 75 3.05 -8.00 10.04
CA SER A 75 1.69 -7.91 9.52
C SER A 75 1.20 -9.28 9.03
N LYS A 76 -0.05 -9.64 9.36
CA LYS A 76 -0.70 -10.82 8.77
C LYS A 76 -1.29 -10.54 7.41
N TYR A 77 -1.61 -9.27 7.15
CA TYR A 77 -2.32 -8.85 5.96
C TYR A 77 -2.00 -7.39 5.69
N THR A 78 -1.55 -7.10 4.47
CA THR A 78 -1.16 -5.74 4.06
C THR A 78 -1.84 -5.39 2.76
N VAL A 79 -2.30 -4.15 2.67
CA VAL A 79 -2.93 -3.61 1.46
C VAL A 79 -2.26 -2.31 1.02
N TRP A 80 -2.35 -2.06 -0.28
CA TRP A 80 -1.94 -0.82 -0.92
C TRP A 80 -3.18 -0.06 -1.37
N ASP A 81 -3.33 1.18 -0.90
CA ASP A 81 -4.32 2.12 -1.43
C ASP A 81 -3.71 2.85 -2.62
N ASP A 82 -4.07 2.42 -3.84
CA ASP A 82 -3.52 2.98 -5.08
C ASP A 82 -3.99 4.42 -5.34
N GLU A 83 -5.10 4.87 -4.77
CA GLU A 83 -5.51 6.27 -4.97
C GLU A 83 -4.72 7.22 -4.07
N ARG A 84 -4.42 6.77 -2.85
CA ARG A 84 -3.75 7.60 -1.84
C ARG A 84 -2.26 7.34 -1.71
N GLN A 85 -1.79 6.27 -2.33
CA GLN A 85 -0.41 5.82 -2.27
C GLN A 85 0.01 5.50 -0.82
N ILE A 86 -0.82 4.71 -0.13
CA ILE A 86 -0.64 4.37 1.30
C ILE A 86 -0.51 2.85 1.47
N LEU A 87 0.55 2.42 2.17
CA LEU A 87 0.66 1.07 2.72
C LEU A 87 -0.08 0.98 4.06
N ILE A 88 -0.98 0.00 4.17
CA ILE A 88 -1.77 -0.24 5.38
C ILE A 88 -1.50 -1.66 5.87
N PHE A 89 -0.98 -1.76 7.09
CA PHE A 89 -0.62 -3.02 7.73
C PHE A 89 -1.66 -3.38 8.79
N GLU A 90 -2.27 -4.55 8.68
CA GLU A 90 -3.24 -5.04 9.65
C GLU A 90 -2.61 -5.88 10.75
N ASN A 91 -3.23 -5.87 11.92
CA ASN A 91 -2.90 -6.74 13.05
C ASN A 91 -1.47 -6.56 13.59
N ILE A 92 -0.88 -5.37 13.46
CA ILE A 92 0.36 -5.03 14.17
C ILE A 92 0.06 -4.89 15.66
N SER A 93 0.65 -5.75 16.48
CA SER A 93 0.60 -5.63 17.94
C SER A 93 1.46 -4.44 18.38
N THR A 94 0.84 -3.42 18.97
CA THR A 94 1.53 -2.35 19.68
C THR A 94 1.63 -2.75 21.16
N LYS A 95 2.78 -3.29 21.57
CA LYS A 95 3.09 -3.50 22.98
C LYS A 95 3.92 -2.35 23.51
#